data_AF-A0A4P6HHL6-F1
#
_entry.id   AF-A0A4P6HHL6-F1
#
_cell.length_a   1.000
_cell.length_b   1.000
_cell.length_c   1.000
_cell.angle_alpha   90.00
_cell.angle_beta   90.00
_cell.angle_gamma   90.00
#
_symmetry.space_group_name_H-M   'P 1'
#
loop_
_entity.id
_entity.type
_entity.pdbx_description
1 polymer ?
#
loop_
_entity_poly.entity_id
_entity_poly.type
_entity_poly.pdbx_seq_one_letter_code
_entity_poly.pdbx_strand_id
1 'polypeptide(L)'
;MKIQTDQLTALRQTTEQSTGTRESSDAFAAILAKETGSAGGTQSTGLAAPPLSSLAGIDLASLQGVEETDAVADITEQERAVMNNMDTLLAKWEDYADTLAAHSGGDSLKQAYGVLENIENGVRRLKEDLPDGLSPGLGSLVNEMEVMTVTEKFKFNRGDYLV
;
A
#
# COMPACT_ATOMS: atom_id res chain seq x y z
N MET A 1 36.77 -23.62 -16.65
CA MET A 1 36.17 -23.06 -15.42
C MET A 1 35.82 -24.21 -14.49
N LYS A 2 36.39 -24.27 -13.29
CA LYS A 2 36.09 -25.31 -12.29
C LYS A 2 34.96 -24.77 -11.41
N ILE A 3 33.73 -25.25 -11.60
CA ILE A 3 32.59 -24.89 -10.76
C ILE A 3 32.77 -25.59 -9.41
N GLN A 4 32.77 -24.83 -8.32
CA GLN A 4 32.93 -25.33 -6.96
C GLN A 4 31.62 -25.97 -6.48
N THR A 5 31.43 -27.25 -6.81
CA THR A 5 30.26 -28.07 -6.42
C THR A 5 30.03 -28.13 -4.90
N ASP A 6 31.06 -27.93 -4.08
CA ASP A 6 30.93 -27.99 -2.62
C ASP A 6 30.03 -26.91 -2.02
N GLN A 7 29.91 -25.73 -2.67
CA GLN A 7 29.02 -24.68 -2.17
C GLN A 7 27.54 -24.99 -2.38
N LEU A 8 27.20 -25.83 -3.38
CA LEU A 8 25.83 -26.28 -3.61
C LEU A 8 25.35 -27.27 -2.53
N THR A 9 26.26 -28.09 -2.00
CA THR A 9 25.94 -29.04 -0.93
C THR A 9 25.61 -28.33 0.38
N ALA A 10 26.39 -27.29 0.73
CA ALA A 10 26.12 -26.48 1.92
C ALA A 10 24.77 -25.76 1.84
N LEU A 11 24.41 -25.22 0.66
CA LEU A 11 23.13 -24.56 0.45
C LEU A 11 21.94 -25.54 0.55
N ARG A 12 22.11 -26.77 0.06
CA ARG A 12 21.08 -27.82 0.16
C ARG A 12 20.82 -28.25 1.60
N GLN A 13 21.87 -28.37 2.41
CA GLN A 13 21.78 -28.75 3.81
C GLN A 13 21.09 -27.66 4.67
N THR A 14 21.32 -26.37 4.38
CA THR A 14 20.60 -25.27 5.04
C THR A 14 19.10 -25.26 4.69
N THR A 15 18.75 -25.67 3.47
CA THR A 15 17.34 -25.72 3.04
C THR A 15 16.57 -26.83 3.76
N GLU A 16 17.18 -28.01 3.95
CA GLU A 16 16.57 -29.16 4.65
C GLU A 16 16.46 -28.98 6.17
N GLN A 17 17.25 -28.07 6.78
CA GLN A 17 17.19 -27.81 8.23
C GLN A 17 16.08 -26.81 8.62
N SER A 18 15.47 -26.12 7.64
CA SER A 18 14.39 -25.15 7.86
C SER A 18 12.97 -25.76 7.84
N THR A 19 12.82 -27.06 7.55
CA THR A 19 11.55 -27.80 7.65
C THR A 19 11.13 -28.18 9.09
N GLY A 20 11.66 -27.47 10.09
CA GLY A 20 11.56 -27.79 11.51
C GLY A 20 10.82 -26.76 12.38
N THR A 21 9.84 -26.03 11.85
CA THR A 21 8.91 -25.27 12.72
C THR A 21 7.53 -25.16 12.06
N ARG A 22 6.72 -26.21 12.20
CA ARG A 22 5.29 -26.23 11.83
C ARG A 22 4.38 -25.65 12.94
N GLU A 23 4.91 -24.89 13.90
CA GLU A 23 4.08 -24.37 15.01
C GLU A 23 3.29 -23.10 14.66
N SER A 24 3.76 -22.29 13.71
CA SER A 24 3.12 -21.01 13.34
C SER A 24 1.82 -21.18 12.55
N SER A 25 1.69 -22.29 11.81
CA SER A 25 0.48 -22.67 11.06
C SER A 25 -0.66 -23.06 12.01
N ASP A 26 -0.33 -23.73 13.12
CA ASP A 26 -1.32 -24.17 14.10
C ASP A 26 -1.86 -23.01 14.94
N ALA A 27 -1.01 -22.02 15.26
CA ALA A 27 -1.45 -20.82 15.99
C ALA A 27 -2.47 -20.00 15.19
N PHE A 28 -2.26 -19.85 13.88
CA PHE A 28 -3.23 -19.19 13.01
C PHE A 28 -4.51 -20.02 12.87
N ALA A 29 -4.39 -21.33 12.66
CA ALA A 29 -5.54 -22.23 12.58
C ALA A 29 -6.36 -22.26 13.89
N ALA A 30 -5.72 -22.15 15.06
CA ALA A 30 -6.38 -22.08 16.35
C ALA A 30 -7.15 -20.77 16.55
N ILE A 31 -6.60 -19.64 16.09
CA ILE A 31 -7.32 -18.35 16.09
C ILE A 31 -8.51 -18.41 15.13
N LEU A 32 -8.33 -19.00 13.94
CA LEU A 32 -9.39 -19.14 12.95
C LEU A 32 -10.52 -20.04 13.44
N ALA A 33 -10.19 -21.15 14.10
CA ALA A 33 -11.14 -22.07 14.72
C ALA A 33 -11.86 -21.44 15.93
N LYS A 34 -11.19 -20.56 16.68
CA LYS A 34 -11.81 -19.82 17.79
C LYS A 34 -12.87 -18.82 17.30
N GLU A 35 -12.61 -18.16 16.18
CA GLU A 35 -13.57 -17.22 15.56
C GLU A 35 -14.71 -17.94 14.82
N THR A 36 -14.43 -19.09 14.19
CA THR A 36 -15.47 -19.88 13.48
C THR A 36 -16.24 -20.85 14.38
N GLY A 37 -15.69 -21.24 15.53
CA GLY A 37 -16.24 -22.27 16.42
C GLY A 37 -17.09 -21.74 17.59
N SER A 38 -17.22 -20.42 17.78
CA SER A 38 -18.09 -19.84 18.82
C SER A 38 -19.60 -19.85 18.48
N ALA A 39 -20.01 -20.62 17.48
CA ALA A 39 -21.41 -21.02 17.29
C ALA A 39 -21.56 -22.49 17.68
N GLY A 40 -22.13 -22.72 18.86
CA GLY A 40 -22.27 -24.02 19.52
C GLY A 40 -22.81 -25.14 18.62
N GLY A 41 -22.22 -26.32 18.80
CA GLY A 41 -22.48 -27.48 17.94
C GLY A 41 -23.81 -28.18 18.17
N THR A 42 -24.18 -29.00 17.18
CA THR A 42 -24.79 -30.33 17.35
C THR A 42 -24.56 -31.12 16.06
N GLN A 43 -24.28 -32.41 16.23
CA GLN A 43 -24.04 -33.40 15.18
C GLN A 43 -25.24 -33.63 14.26
N SER A 44 -24.90 -34.15 13.07
CA SER A 44 -25.66 -35.12 12.26
C SER A 44 -26.37 -34.59 11.00
N THR A 45 -25.82 -35.07 9.87
CA THR A 45 -26.50 -35.57 8.66
C THR A 45 -27.47 -34.68 7.90
N GLY A 46 -27.15 -34.47 6.62
CA GLY A 46 -28.15 -34.21 5.57
C GLY A 46 -28.16 -32.77 5.09
N LEU A 47 -28.15 -32.62 3.76
CA LEU A 47 -28.33 -31.38 3.03
C LEU A 47 -29.63 -30.69 3.50
N ALA A 48 -29.53 -29.56 4.19
CA ALA A 48 -30.68 -28.70 4.46
C ALA A 48 -30.24 -27.23 4.50
N ALA A 49 -30.97 -26.40 3.73
CA ALA A 49 -30.82 -24.96 3.69
C ALA A 49 -31.06 -24.32 5.07
N PRO A 50 -30.41 -23.18 5.38
CA PRO A 50 -30.55 -22.54 6.70
C PRO A 50 -31.98 -22.04 6.95
N PRO A 51 -32.50 -22.17 8.19
CA PRO A 51 -33.83 -21.71 8.55
C PRO A 51 -33.89 -20.17 8.62
N LEU A 52 -34.76 -19.56 7.81
CA LEU A 52 -35.10 -18.13 7.85
C LEU A 52 -36.04 -17.75 9.01
N SER A 53 -35.87 -18.36 10.19
CA SER A 53 -36.74 -18.12 11.35
C SER A 53 -36.31 -16.91 12.20
N SER A 54 -35.28 -16.17 11.81
CA SER A 54 -34.77 -15.01 12.55
C SER A 54 -35.30 -13.65 12.06
N LEU A 55 -36.21 -13.62 11.09
CA LEU A 55 -36.70 -12.36 10.49
C LEU A 55 -37.92 -11.75 11.20
N ALA A 56 -38.53 -12.43 12.18
CA ALA A 56 -39.76 -11.97 12.82
C ALA A 56 -39.56 -10.88 13.91
N GLY A 57 -38.31 -10.52 14.21
CA GLY A 57 -37.97 -9.51 15.21
C GLY A 57 -37.18 -8.31 14.67
N ILE A 58 -36.99 -8.24 13.35
CA ILE A 58 -36.35 -7.06 12.74
C ILE A 58 -37.42 -5.99 12.61
N ASP A 59 -37.46 -5.08 13.57
CA ASP A 59 -38.22 -3.83 13.47
C ASP A 59 -37.68 -3.07 12.24
N LEU A 60 -38.42 -3.10 11.13
CA LEU A 60 -38.07 -2.42 9.89
C LEU A 60 -37.95 -0.90 10.10
N ALA A 61 -38.55 -0.35 11.16
CA ALA A 61 -38.37 1.04 11.55
C ALA A 61 -36.97 1.35 12.13
N SER A 62 -36.30 0.35 12.71
CA SER A 62 -34.89 0.47 13.14
C SER A 62 -33.90 0.40 11.97
N LEU A 63 -34.32 -0.17 10.84
CA LEU A 63 -33.53 -0.23 9.60
C LEU A 63 -33.61 1.06 8.76
N GLN A 64 -34.67 1.87 8.95
CA GLN A 64 -34.75 3.21 8.34
C GLN A 64 -33.89 4.26 9.06
N GLY A 65 -33.26 3.91 10.20
CA GLY A 65 -32.32 4.77 10.92
C GLY A 65 -30.87 4.69 10.42
N VAL A 66 -30.58 3.89 9.39
CA VAL A 66 -29.22 3.65 8.86
C VAL A 66 -29.14 4.01 7.36
N GLU A 67 -29.87 5.04 6.92
CA GLU A 67 -29.72 5.59 5.56
C GLU A 67 -29.49 7.11 5.56
N GLU A 68 -28.75 7.60 6.55
CA GLU A 68 -28.01 8.84 6.41
C GLU A 68 -26.66 8.66 7.11
N THR A 69 -25.79 7.84 6.53
CA THR A 69 -24.36 8.13 6.65
C THR A 69 -24.10 9.40 5.85
N ASP A 70 -24.54 10.53 6.39
CA ASP A 70 -24.10 11.88 6.04
C ASP A 70 -22.67 12.08 6.59
N ALA A 71 -21.81 11.10 6.30
CA ALA A 71 -20.39 11.13 6.56
C ALA A 71 -19.67 11.40 5.23
N VAL A 72 -20.17 12.38 4.46
CA VAL A 72 -19.22 13.32 3.88
C VAL A 72 -18.69 14.08 5.07
N ALA A 73 -17.70 13.49 5.77
CA ALA A 73 -16.91 14.25 6.73
C ALA A 73 -16.46 15.50 5.98
N ASP A 74 -16.88 16.66 6.48
CA ASP A 74 -16.64 17.94 5.82
C ASP A 74 -15.13 18.06 5.62
N ILE A 75 -14.68 17.87 4.37
CA ILE A 75 -13.27 17.87 4.03
C ILE A 75 -12.79 19.26 4.40
N THR A 76 -11.92 19.34 5.40
CA THR A 76 -11.43 20.63 5.86
C THR A 76 -10.73 21.34 4.71
N GLU A 77 -10.82 22.67 4.66
CA GLU A 77 -10.14 23.45 3.60
C GLU A 77 -8.63 23.12 3.54
N GLN A 78 -8.03 22.81 4.70
CA GLN A 78 -6.66 22.35 4.81
C GLN A 78 -6.43 21.00 4.12
N GLU A 79 -7.30 20.01 4.36
CA GLU A 79 -7.21 18.69 3.71
C GLU A 79 -7.42 18.80 2.19
N ARG A 80 -8.34 19.67 1.76
CA ARG A 80 -8.55 19.98 0.34
C ARG A 80 -7.32 20.63 -0.29
N ALA A 81 -6.66 21.55 0.41
CA ALA A 81 -5.42 22.17 -0.05
C ALA A 81 -4.28 21.14 -0.19
N VAL A 82 -4.14 20.24 0.79
CA VAL A 82 -3.15 19.14 0.74
C VAL A 82 -3.42 18.22 -0.46
N MET A 83 -4.68 17.82 -0.70
CA MET A 83 -5.04 17.00 -1.86
C MET A 83 -4.74 17.72 -3.19
N ASN A 84 -5.08 19.00 -3.33
CA ASN A 84 -4.77 19.78 -4.54
C ASN A 84 -3.25 19.89 -4.79
N ASN A 85 -2.46 20.08 -3.73
CA ASN A 85 -1.00 20.11 -3.81
C ASN A 85 -0.45 18.75 -4.26
N MET A 86 -1.08 17.67 -3.80
CA MET A 86 -0.71 16.32 -4.20
C MET A 86 -1.03 16.04 -5.68
N ASP A 87 -2.20 16.42 -6.16
CA ASP A 87 -2.55 16.33 -7.59
C ASP A 87 -1.54 17.11 -8.45
N THR A 88 -1.17 18.31 -8.00
CA THR A 88 -0.15 19.12 -8.68
C THR A 88 1.22 18.43 -8.69
N LEU A 89 1.59 17.72 -7.62
CA LEU A 89 2.82 16.95 -7.56
C LEU A 89 2.79 15.71 -8.47
N LEU A 90 1.66 15.01 -8.52
CA LEU A 90 1.48 13.86 -9.41
C LEU A 90 1.55 14.28 -10.89
N ALA A 91 0.95 15.41 -11.25
CA ALA A 91 1.09 15.97 -12.59
C ALA A 91 2.56 16.29 -12.95
N LYS A 92 3.34 16.82 -12.01
CA LYS A 92 4.79 17.04 -12.24
C LYS A 92 5.56 15.73 -12.40
N TRP A 93 5.15 14.66 -11.73
CA TRP A 93 5.72 13.33 -11.93
C TRP A 93 5.42 12.76 -13.33
N GLU A 94 4.24 13.05 -13.86
CA GLU A 94 3.89 12.73 -15.24
C GLU A 94 4.74 13.55 -16.22
N ASP A 95 4.86 14.87 -16.02
CA ASP A 95 5.75 15.73 -16.80
C ASP A 95 7.21 15.24 -16.76
N TYR A 96 7.67 14.80 -15.59
CA TYR A 96 8.98 14.21 -15.41
C TYR A 96 9.16 12.93 -16.25
N ALA A 97 8.19 12.02 -16.20
CA ALA A 97 8.24 10.79 -16.98
C ALA A 97 8.21 11.06 -18.49
N ASP A 98 7.38 12.02 -18.93
CA ASP A 98 7.29 12.43 -20.32
C ASP A 98 8.57 13.10 -20.82
N THR A 99 9.17 14.01 -20.02
CA THR A 99 10.45 14.64 -20.37
C THR A 99 11.59 13.63 -20.48
N LEU A 100 11.57 12.59 -19.64
CA LEU A 100 12.52 11.49 -19.69
C LEU A 100 12.28 10.57 -20.91
N ALA A 101 11.03 10.29 -21.25
CA ALA A 101 10.66 9.41 -22.36
C ALA A 101 10.82 10.08 -23.74
N ALA A 102 10.58 11.38 -23.83
CA ALA A 102 10.49 12.08 -25.10
C ALA A 102 11.84 12.25 -25.81
N HIS A 103 12.98 12.25 -25.09
CA HIS A 103 14.26 12.62 -25.70
C HIS A 103 15.48 11.96 -25.01
N SER A 104 16.25 11.19 -25.78
CA SER A 104 17.49 10.50 -25.36
C SER A 104 18.74 11.41 -25.36
N GLY A 105 18.59 12.69 -24.99
CA GLY A 105 19.63 13.72 -25.14
C GLY A 105 20.07 14.38 -23.83
N GLY A 106 21.25 14.99 -23.80
CA GLY A 106 21.75 15.66 -22.60
C GLY A 106 20.96 16.90 -22.16
N ASP A 107 20.19 17.52 -23.06
CA ASP A 107 19.39 18.72 -22.74
C ASP A 107 18.05 18.36 -22.09
N SER A 108 17.42 17.26 -22.52
CA SER A 108 16.22 16.71 -21.88
C SER A 108 16.52 16.16 -20.48
N LEU A 109 17.70 15.57 -20.28
CA LEU A 109 18.14 15.13 -18.94
C LEU A 109 18.22 16.30 -17.95
N LYS A 110 18.74 17.45 -18.37
CA LYS A 110 18.81 18.65 -17.52
C LYS A 110 17.41 19.19 -17.21
N GLN A 111 16.51 19.17 -18.19
CA GLN A 111 15.13 19.57 -18.00
C GLN A 111 14.42 18.63 -17.01
N ALA A 112 14.53 17.32 -17.21
CA ALA A 112 13.95 16.30 -16.33
C ALA A 112 14.50 16.41 -14.90
N TYR A 113 15.80 16.65 -14.74
CA TYR A 113 16.39 16.94 -13.43
C TYR A 113 15.81 18.21 -12.78
N GLY A 114 15.58 19.27 -13.57
CA GLY A 114 14.91 20.47 -13.10
C GLY A 114 13.47 20.20 -12.63
N VAL A 115 12.71 19.37 -13.35
CA VAL A 115 11.38 18.92 -12.90
C VAL A 115 11.49 18.13 -11.60
N LEU A 116 12.48 17.23 -11.49
CA LEU A 116 12.72 16.43 -10.29
C LEU A 116 13.05 17.29 -9.05
N GLU A 117 13.82 18.37 -9.19
CA GLU A 117 14.05 19.33 -8.10
C GLU A 117 12.76 20.06 -7.70
N ASN A 118 11.89 20.38 -8.65
CA ASN A 118 10.60 20.99 -8.35
C ASN A 118 9.67 20.02 -7.60
N ILE A 119 9.72 18.73 -7.92
CA ILE A 119 9.01 17.67 -7.20
C ILE A 119 9.56 17.56 -5.78
N GLU A 120 10.88 17.46 -5.59
CA GLU A 120 11.51 17.38 -4.26
C GLU A 120 11.10 18.54 -3.36
N ASN A 121 11.12 19.75 -3.89
CA ASN A 121 10.68 20.94 -3.16
C ASN A 121 9.19 20.88 -2.80
N GLY A 122 8.34 20.38 -3.71
CA GLY A 122 6.91 20.24 -3.45
C GLY A 122 6.61 19.16 -2.42
N VAL A 123 7.28 18.01 -2.47
CA VAL A 123 7.12 16.91 -1.48
C VAL A 123 7.55 17.38 -0.08
N ARG A 124 8.66 18.12 0.02
CA ARG A 124 9.09 18.72 1.29
C ARG A 124 8.05 19.67 1.87
N ARG A 125 7.50 20.58 1.06
CA ARG A 125 6.42 21.49 1.49
C ARG A 125 5.17 20.71 1.89
N LEU A 126 4.78 19.72 1.10
CA LEU A 126 3.62 18.89 1.40
C LEU A 126 3.77 18.15 2.74
N LYS A 127 4.99 17.72 3.07
CA LYS A 127 5.31 17.11 4.37
C LYS A 127 5.24 18.12 5.53
N GLU A 128 5.69 19.36 5.31
CA GLU A 128 5.64 20.44 6.30
C GLU A 128 4.20 20.94 6.54
N ASP A 129 3.38 20.98 5.49
CA ASP A 129 1.99 21.44 5.52
C ASP A 129 1.00 20.33 5.92
N LEU A 130 1.47 19.09 6.09
CA LEU A 130 0.64 17.95 6.46
C LEU A 130 0.16 18.09 7.91
N PRO A 131 -1.16 18.19 8.17
CA PRO A 131 -1.65 18.34 9.53
C PRO A 131 -1.46 17.08 10.36
N ASP A 132 -1.11 17.25 11.63
CA ASP A 132 -1.05 16.15 12.59
C ASP A 132 -2.44 15.50 12.73
N GLY A 133 -2.50 14.18 12.52
CA GLY A 133 -3.74 13.41 12.62
C GLY A 133 -4.55 13.27 11.33
N LEU A 134 -4.03 13.72 10.18
CA LEU A 134 -4.61 13.35 8.88
C LEU A 134 -4.49 11.83 8.65
N SER A 135 -5.30 11.32 7.71
CA SER A 135 -5.39 9.89 7.44
C SER A 135 -3.99 9.26 7.27
N PRO A 136 -3.71 8.12 7.93
CA PRO A 136 -2.39 7.48 7.86
C PRO A 136 -1.98 7.10 6.43
N GLY A 137 -2.96 6.93 5.53
CA GLY A 137 -2.72 6.70 4.11
C GLY A 137 -2.03 7.89 3.42
N LEU A 138 -2.41 9.13 3.73
CA LEU A 138 -1.83 10.30 3.08
C LEU A 138 -0.38 10.53 3.51
N GLY A 139 -0.09 10.37 4.80
CA GLY A 139 1.28 10.40 5.31
C GLY A 139 2.17 9.34 4.67
N SER A 140 1.64 8.12 4.46
CA SER A 140 2.36 7.05 3.76
C SER A 140 2.67 7.44 2.31
N LEU A 141 1.72 8.05 1.60
CA LEU A 141 1.90 8.46 0.21
C LEU A 141 2.94 9.58 0.07
N VAL A 142 2.92 10.59 0.97
CA VAL A 142 3.95 11.64 0.98
C VAL A 142 5.34 11.05 1.21
N ASN A 143 5.45 10.10 2.14
CA ASN A 143 6.71 9.40 2.38
C ASN A 143 7.17 8.56 1.17
N GLU A 144 6.25 7.88 0.49
CA GLU A 144 6.59 7.14 -0.74
C GLU A 144 7.07 8.08 -1.85
N MET A 145 6.42 9.23 -2.04
CA MET A 145 6.89 10.24 -2.99
C MET A 145 8.29 10.76 -2.64
N GLU A 146 8.60 10.94 -1.35
CA GLU A 146 9.94 11.34 -0.90
C GLU A 146 10.99 10.27 -1.26
N VAL A 147 10.71 9.01 -0.92
CA VAL A 147 11.59 7.88 -1.25
C VAL A 147 11.81 7.77 -2.76
N MET A 148 10.74 7.92 -3.56
CA MET A 148 10.83 7.87 -5.01
C MET A 148 11.67 9.02 -5.57
N THR A 149 11.46 10.24 -5.08
CA THR A 149 12.24 11.43 -5.49
C THR A 149 13.73 11.26 -5.21
N VAL A 150 14.09 10.79 -4.00
CA VAL A 150 15.48 10.55 -3.61
C VAL A 150 16.10 9.45 -4.45
N THR A 151 15.36 8.37 -4.68
CA THR A 151 15.81 7.25 -5.53
C THR A 151 16.09 7.73 -6.95
N GLU A 152 15.23 8.58 -7.49
CA GLU A 152 15.39 9.09 -8.84
C GLU A 152 16.59 10.04 -8.97
N LYS A 153 16.82 10.91 -7.98
CA LYS A 153 18.04 11.74 -7.90
C LYS A 153 19.29 10.87 -7.84
N PHE A 154 19.23 9.75 -7.11
CA PHE A 154 20.35 8.81 -7.05
C PHE A 154 20.64 8.19 -8.42
N LYS A 155 19.62 7.76 -9.17
CA LYS A 155 19.78 7.24 -10.54
C LYS A 155 20.40 8.28 -11.48
N PHE A 156 19.93 9.53 -11.39
CA PHE A 156 20.51 10.66 -12.13
C PHE A 156 21.98 10.86 -11.83
N ASN A 157 22.35 10.93 -10.55
CA ASN A 157 23.73 11.14 -10.12
C ASN A 157 24.65 9.98 -10.50
N ARG A 158 24.11 8.76 -10.56
CA ARG A 158 24.85 7.58 -11.04
C ARG A 158 25.05 7.58 -12.55
N GLY A 159 24.27 8.37 -13.29
CA GLY A 159 24.31 8.45 -14.75
C GLY A 159 23.49 7.38 -15.45
N ASP A 160 22.49 6.78 -14.79
CA ASP A 160 21.65 5.71 -15.36
C ASP A 160 20.91 6.14 -16.64
N TYR A 161 20.75 7.44 -16.85
CA TYR A 161 20.04 8.03 -17.99
C TYR A 161 20.97 8.48 -19.14
N LEU A 162 22.28 8.28 -19.04
CA LEU A 162 23.27 8.67 -20.05
C LEU A 162 23.49 7.60 -21.15
N VAL A 163 22.49 6.74 -21.39
CA VAL A 163 22.59 5.60 -22.33
C VAL A 163 22.43 6.03 -23.77
#